data_AF-A0A8J7JX61-F1
#
_entry.id   AF-A0A8J7JX61-F1
#
_cell.length_a   1.000
_cell.length_b   1.000
_cell.length_c   1.000
_cell.angle_alpha   90.00
_cell.angle_beta   90.00
_cell.angle_gamma   90.00
#
_symmetry.space_group_name_H-M   'P 1'
#
loop_
_entity.id
_entity.type
_entity.pdbx_description
1 polymer ?
#
loop_
_entity_poly.entity_id
_entity_poly.type
_entity_poly.pdbx_seq_one_letter_code
_entity_poly.pdbx_strand_id
1 'polypeptide(L)'
;MKRAKIEQTLAALPVAPVQYQREHIKQELRQRIQETLWAAQDLSPEACLQEIQDRLLAIQLYCKTVGKTFIMIEEEITCNQFELGGRSEHGATLFRGPSEDASVAICVTHRGSLLHRNDSSWKIYKSAGDINPPGAIECLTNHLISRLA
;
A
#
# COMPACT_ATOMS: atom_id res chain seq x y z
N MET A 1 9.63 -42.17 -59.73
CA MET A 1 10.23 -41.76 -58.45
C MET A 1 9.24 -40.85 -57.72
N LYS A 2 8.57 -41.35 -56.67
CA LYS A 2 7.59 -40.59 -55.87
C LYS A 2 8.31 -40.03 -54.64
N ARG A 3 8.38 -38.70 -54.51
CA ARG A 3 8.92 -38.03 -53.31
C ARG A 3 7.82 -37.96 -52.25
N ALA A 4 8.04 -38.61 -51.11
CA ALA A 4 7.18 -38.50 -49.93
C ALA A 4 7.36 -37.11 -49.30
N LYS A 5 6.25 -36.43 -49.04
CA LYS A 5 6.19 -35.13 -48.37
C LYS A 5 5.98 -35.41 -46.88
N ILE A 6 7.00 -35.16 -46.07
CA ILE A 6 6.90 -35.23 -44.60
C ILE A 6 6.29 -33.90 -44.16
N GLU A 7 5.02 -33.91 -43.79
CA GLU A 7 4.35 -32.77 -43.17
C GLU A 7 4.64 -32.79 -41.67
N GLN A 8 5.51 -31.86 -41.27
CA GLN A 8 5.91 -31.63 -39.89
C GLN A 8 4.75 -30.97 -39.15
N THR A 9 4.07 -31.72 -38.29
CA THR A 9 3.00 -31.20 -37.44
C THR A 9 3.64 -30.47 -36.26
N LEU A 10 3.67 -29.14 -36.28
CA LEU A 10 4.02 -28.35 -35.10
C LEU A 10 2.91 -28.52 -34.05
N ALA A 11 3.23 -29.20 -32.96
CA ALA A 11 2.38 -29.25 -31.77
C ALA A 11 2.23 -27.82 -31.21
N ALA A 12 1.00 -27.31 -31.23
CA ALA A 12 0.65 -26.09 -30.51
C ALA A 12 0.82 -26.35 -29.00
N LEU A 13 1.80 -25.68 -28.40
CA LEU A 13 1.94 -25.65 -26.94
C LEU A 13 0.70 -24.96 -26.33
N PRO A 14 0.16 -25.46 -25.21
CA PRO A 14 -1.01 -24.87 -24.58
C PRO A 14 -0.65 -23.48 -24.04
N VAL A 15 -1.14 -22.44 -24.71
CA VAL A 15 -1.12 -21.07 -24.19
C VAL A 15 -2.07 -21.04 -23.00
N ALA A 16 -1.54 -21.11 -21.78
CA ALA A 16 -2.34 -20.88 -20.58
C ALA A 16 -3.11 -19.55 -20.78
N PRO A 17 -4.43 -19.51 -20.54
CA PRO A 17 -5.23 -18.36 -20.88
C PRO A 17 -4.72 -17.13 -20.13
N VAL A 18 -4.41 -16.06 -20.87
CA VAL A 18 -3.81 -14.79 -20.39
C VAL A 18 -4.50 -14.22 -19.14
N GLN A 19 -5.77 -14.53 -18.91
CA GLN A 19 -6.53 -14.17 -17.71
C GLN A 19 -6.01 -14.85 -16.43
N TYR A 20 -5.63 -16.14 -16.49
CA TYR A 20 -5.10 -16.87 -15.33
C TYR A 20 -3.78 -16.26 -14.84
N GLN A 21 -2.89 -15.91 -15.77
CA GLN A 21 -1.63 -15.23 -15.44
C GLN A 21 -1.86 -13.84 -14.83
N ARG A 22 -2.84 -13.08 -15.33
CA ARG A 22 -3.17 -11.75 -14.79
C ARG A 22 -3.69 -11.81 -13.35
N GLU A 23 -4.59 -12.74 -13.05
CA GLU A 23 -5.13 -12.87 -11.69
C GLU A 23 -4.09 -13.42 -10.72
N HIS A 24 -3.24 -14.35 -11.16
CA HIS A 24 -2.10 -14.82 -10.37
C HIS A 24 -1.16 -13.67 -9.99
N ILE A 25 -0.75 -12.84 -10.95
CA ILE A 25 0.12 -11.68 -10.69
C ILE A 25 -0.54 -10.70 -9.72
N LYS A 26 -1.85 -10.43 -9.87
CA LYS A 26 -2.58 -9.56 -8.94
C LYS A 26 -2.60 -10.13 -7.52
N GLN A 27 -2.85 -11.43 -7.36
CA GLN A 27 -2.85 -12.09 -6.06
C GLN A 27 -1.46 -12.03 -5.42
N GLU A 28 -0.41 -12.31 -6.19
CA GLU A 28 0.97 -12.27 -5.70
C GLU A 28 1.38 -10.85 -5.27
N LEU A 29 1.00 -9.82 -6.02
CA LEU A 29 1.25 -8.42 -5.63
C LEU A 29 0.52 -8.04 -4.35
N ARG A 30 -0.76 -8.44 -4.22
CA ARG A 30 -1.52 -8.20 -2.97
C ARG A 30 -0.88 -8.89 -1.78
N GLN A 31 -0.43 -10.13 -1.97
CA GLN A 31 0.23 -10.89 -0.92
C GLN A 31 1.53 -10.21 -0.49
N ARG A 32 2.40 -9.82 -1.42
CA ARG A 32 3.67 -9.14 -1.12
C ARG A 32 3.44 -7.83 -0.37
N ILE A 33 2.44 -7.05 -0.76
CA ILE A 33 2.07 -5.81 -0.07
C ILE A 33 1.59 -6.10 1.36
N GLN A 34 0.75 -7.13 1.54
CA GLN A 34 0.27 -7.51 2.86
C GLN A 34 1.42 -7.98 3.77
N GLU A 35 2.35 -8.77 3.24
CA GLU A 35 3.55 -9.20 3.94
C GLU A 35 4.44 -8.01 4.34
N THR A 36 4.56 -7.00 3.48
CA THR A 36 5.23 -5.74 3.80
C THR A 36 4.60 -5.03 5.00
N LEU A 37 3.27 -4.95 5.04
CA LEU A 37 2.56 -4.32 6.14
C LEU A 37 2.72 -5.10 7.45
N TRP A 38 2.64 -6.42 7.40
CA TRP A 38 2.84 -7.28 8.58
C TRP A 38 4.26 -7.22 9.12
N ALA A 39 5.28 -7.24 8.27
CA ALA A 39 6.67 -7.15 8.69
C ALA A 39 6.98 -5.81 9.39
N ALA A 40 6.36 -4.72 8.92
CA ALA A 40 6.58 -3.38 9.46
C ALA A 40 5.74 -3.06 10.71
N GLN A 41 4.74 -3.90 11.04
CA GLN A 41 3.70 -3.58 12.04
C GLN A 41 4.21 -3.44 13.49
N ASP A 42 5.40 -3.92 13.82
CA ASP A 42 5.94 -3.91 15.19
C ASP A 42 7.31 -3.20 15.29
N LEU A 43 7.78 -2.61 14.18
CA LEU A 43 9.07 -1.93 14.12
C LEU A 43 9.05 -0.50 14.71
N SER A 44 10.22 0.05 15.05
CA SER A 44 10.34 1.48 15.36
C SER A 44 10.01 2.34 14.12
N PRO A 45 9.76 3.65 14.24
CA PRO A 45 9.48 4.51 13.09
C PRO A 45 10.55 4.41 11.98
N GLU A 46 11.82 4.47 12.35
CA GLU A 46 12.95 4.43 11.41
C GLU A 46 13.10 3.05 10.78
N ALA A 47 13.01 1.99 11.57
CA ALA A 47 13.08 0.62 11.07
C ALA A 47 11.85 0.28 10.19
N CYS A 48 10.68 0.81 10.54
CA CYS A 48 9.46 0.70 9.75
C CYS A 48 9.62 1.38 8.39
N LEU A 49 10.17 2.59 8.37
CA LEU A 49 10.41 3.33 7.13
C LEU A 49 11.33 2.54 6.19
N GLN A 50 12.47 2.07 6.72
CA GLN A 50 13.44 1.30 5.94
C GLN A 50 12.83 -0.02 5.42
N GLU A 51 12.11 -0.76 6.26
CA GLU A 51 11.48 -2.04 5.88
C GLU A 51 10.43 -1.85 4.77
N ILE A 52 9.61 -0.80 4.86
CA ILE A 52 8.64 -0.48 3.81
C ILE A 52 9.35 -0.14 2.50
N GLN A 53 10.37 0.72 2.55
CA GLN A 53 11.14 1.13 1.38
C GLN A 53 11.79 -0.08 0.68
N ASP A 54 12.51 -0.92 1.43
CA ASP A 54 13.22 -2.09 0.91
C ASP A 54 12.28 -3.08 0.22
N ARG A 55 11.12 -3.34 0.84
CA ARG A 55 10.14 -4.29 0.28
C ARG A 55 9.38 -3.73 -0.92
N LEU A 56 9.05 -2.44 -0.93
CA LEU A 56 8.42 -1.81 -2.09
C LEU A 56 9.37 -1.76 -3.29
N LEU A 57 10.68 -1.54 -3.05
CA LEU A 57 11.71 -1.69 -4.08
C LEU A 57 11.77 -3.14 -4.61
N ALA A 58 11.69 -4.14 -3.74
CA ALA A 58 11.64 -5.54 -4.16
C ALA A 58 10.38 -5.86 -5.01
N ILE A 59 9.22 -5.30 -4.65
CA ILE A 59 7.99 -5.42 -5.44
C ILE A 59 8.14 -4.74 -6.80
N GLN A 60 8.75 -3.56 -6.86
CA GLN A 60 9.07 -2.87 -8.11
C GLN A 60 9.94 -3.74 -9.03
N LEU A 61 10.96 -4.39 -8.48
CA LEU A 61 11.82 -5.31 -9.23
C LEU A 61 11.04 -6.53 -9.74
N TYR A 62 10.21 -7.15 -8.91
CA TYR A 62 9.33 -8.25 -9.32
C TYR A 62 8.38 -7.83 -10.46
N CYS A 63 7.75 -6.66 -10.37
CA CYS A 63 6.87 -6.17 -11.43
C CYS A 63 7.58 -6.12 -12.78
N LYS A 64 8.84 -5.65 -12.81
CA LYS A 64 9.65 -5.63 -14.04
C LYS A 64 9.85 -7.02 -14.63
N THR A 65 10.07 -8.05 -13.80
CA THR A 65 10.29 -9.43 -14.30
C THR A 65 9.04 -10.05 -14.93
N VAL A 66 7.85 -9.65 -14.48
CA VAL A 66 6.56 -10.12 -15.02
C VAL A 66 5.95 -9.18 -16.06
N GLY A 67 6.74 -8.22 -16.58
CA GLY A 67 6.29 -7.28 -17.61
C GLY A 67 5.20 -6.31 -17.14
N LYS A 68 5.23 -5.93 -15.86
CA LYS A 68 4.34 -4.95 -15.23
C LYS A 68 5.11 -3.73 -14.77
N THR A 69 4.40 -2.61 -14.68
CA THR A 69 4.95 -1.36 -14.18
C THR A 69 4.40 -1.13 -12.78
N PHE A 70 5.30 -1.11 -11.81
CA PHE A 70 5.06 -0.60 -10.47
C PHE A 70 6.15 0.43 -10.23
N ILE A 71 5.76 1.67 -9.95
CA ILE A 71 6.69 2.76 -9.70
C ILE A 71 6.42 3.21 -8.28
N MET A 72 7.36 2.98 -7.39
CA MET A 72 7.31 3.53 -6.05
C MET A 72 7.73 5.01 -6.12
N ILE A 73 6.84 5.89 -5.69
CA ILE A 73 7.15 7.29 -5.42
C ILE A 73 7.21 7.45 -3.90
N GLU A 74 8.32 8.01 -3.43
CA GLU A 74 8.51 8.39 -2.02
C GLU A 74 8.33 9.91 -1.93
N GLU A 75 7.42 10.35 -1.06
CA GLU A 75 7.04 11.75 -0.92
C GLU A 75 6.97 12.13 0.56
N GLU A 76 7.61 13.22 0.94
CA GLU A 76 7.45 13.81 2.27
C GLU A 76 6.19 14.67 2.29
N ILE A 77 5.27 14.33 3.17
CA ILE A 77 3.95 14.95 3.29
C ILE A 77 3.71 15.37 4.73
N THR A 78 2.70 16.22 4.95
CA THR A 78 2.23 16.56 6.29
C THR A 78 0.92 15.82 6.59
N CYS A 79 0.69 15.48 7.86
CA CYS A 79 -0.50 14.71 8.28
C CYS A 79 -1.85 15.33 7.83
N ASN A 80 -1.92 16.67 7.70
CA ASN A 80 -3.13 17.38 7.27
C ASN A 80 -3.44 17.25 5.76
N GLN A 81 -2.44 16.98 4.91
CA GLN A 81 -2.66 16.87 3.47
C GLN A 81 -3.46 15.60 3.10
N PHE A 82 -3.38 14.58 3.95
CA PHE A 82 -3.95 13.25 3.68
C PHE A 82 -4.80 12.69 4.82
N GLU A 83 -5.24 13.57 5.75
CA GLU A 83 -6.09 13.22 6.90
C GLU A 83 -5.53 12.07 7.74
N LEU A 84 -4.21 12.03 7.92
CA LEU A 84 -3.51 10.88 8.54
C LEU A 84 -3.68 10.77 10.06
N GLY A 85 -4.43 11.68 10.68
CA GLY A 85 -4.48 11.86 12.13
C GLY A 85 -3.19 12.51 12.67
N GLY A 86 -3.31 13.20 13.82
CA GLY A 86 -2.20 13.94 14.44
C GLY A 86 -2.21 15.46 14.17
N ARG A 87 -1.16 16.15 14.64
CA ARG A 87 -1.02 17.61 14.48
C ARG A 87 -0.66 17.97 13.04
N SER A 88 -1.11 19.14 12.61
CA SER A 88 -0.95 19.66 11.24
C SER A 88 0.49 19.70 10.74
N GLU A 89 1.43 19.93 11.63
CA GLU A 89 2.86 20.10 11.34
C GLU A 89 3.67 18.80 11.39
N HIS A 90 3.04 17.67 11.72
CA HIS A 90 3.76 16.39 11.74
C HIS A 90 3.99 15.87 10.33
N GLY A 91 5.25 15.53 10.05
CA GLY A 91 5.67 14.92 8.79
C GLY A 91 5.39 13.42 8.73
N ALA A 92 5.21 12.94 7.51
CA ALA A 92 5.08 11.53 7.19
C ALA A 92 5.69 11.25 5.80
N THR A 93 6.11 10.01 5.58
CA THR A 93 6.58 9.54 4.28
C THR A 93 5.48 8.74 3.62
N LEU A 94 5.07 9.15 2.43
CA LEU A 94 4.08 8.47 1.61
C LEU A 94 4.79 7.68 0.50
N PHE A 95 4.49 6.39 0.44
CA PHE A 95 4.84 5.52 -0.66
C PHE A 95 3.60 5.22 -1.48
N ARG A 96 3.58 5.59 -2.76
CA ARG A 96 2.45 5.32 -3.66
C ARG A 96 2.88 4.93 -5.06
N GLY A 97 1.94 4.36 -5.82
CA GLY A 97 2.10 4.15 -7.26
C GLY A 97 1.96 5.46 -8.06
N PRO A 98 2.20 5.41 -9.39
CA PRO A 98 2.21 6.60 -10.26
C PRO A 98 0.80 7.13 -10.61
N SER A 99 -0.26 6.45 -10.20
CA SER A 99 -1.65 6.86 -10.43
C SER A 99 -2.38 6.94 -9.08
N GLU A 100 -3.06 8.05 -8.83
CA GLU A 100 -3.83 8.26 -7.60
C GLU A 100 -5.01 7.29 -7.46
N ASP A 101 -5.61 6.89 -8.58
CA ASP A 101 -6.77 6.00 -8.62
C ASP A 101 -6.40 4.52 -8.45
N ALA A 102 -5.13 4.19 -8.66
CA ALA A 102 -4.68 2.83 -8.75
C ALA A 102 -3.25 2.73 -8.27
N SER A 103 -3.09 2.52 -6.97
CA SER A 103 -2.09 1.65 -6.35
C SER A 103 -2.07 1.94 -4.86
N VAL A 104 -2.18 0.89 -4.07
CA VAL A 104 -1.68 0.80 -2.68
C VAL A 104 -0.79 1.98 -2.29
N ALA A 105 -1.28 2.79 -1.36
CA ALA A 105 -0.52 3.83 -0.69
C ALA A 105 -0.16 3.35 0.71
N ILE A 106 1.11 3.47 1.10
CA ILE A 106 1.59 3.14 2.43
C ILE A 106 2.20 4.42 3.01
N CYS A 107 1.81 4.78 4.22
CA CYS A 107 2.32 5.96 4.89
C CYS A 107 2.97 5.59 6.21
N VAL A 108 4.18 6.10 6.44
CA VAL A 108 4.91 5.99 7.71
C VAL A 108 5.04 7.38 8.30
N THR A 109 4.34 7.65 9.38
CA THR A 109 4.46 8.94 10.09
C THR A 109 5.76 8.98 10.89
N HIS A 110 6.36 10.16 11.06
CA HIS A 110 7.56 10.31 11.91
C HIS A 110 7.33 9.92 13.38
N ARG A 111 6.06 9.80 13.80
CA ARG A 111 5.66 9.32 15.13
C ARG A 111 5.51 7.80 15.23
N GLY A 112 5.81 7.06 14.17
CA GLY A 112 5.79 5.59 14.16
C GLY A 112 4.49 4.95 13.74
N SER A 113 3.51 5.74 13.33
CA SER A 113 2.25 5.21 12.79
C SER A 113 2.45 4.68 11.38
N LEU A 114 1.90 3.49 11.10
CA LEU A 114 1.87 2.86 9.79
C LEU A 114 0.43 2.83 9.30
N LEU A 115 0.19 3.43 8.13
CA LEU A 115 -1.11 3.48 7.48
C LEU A 115 -1.00 2.91 6.07
N HIS A 116 -2.10 2.32 5.60
CA HIS A 116 -2.19 1.74 4.27
C HIS A 116 -3.55 2.02 3.65
N ARG A 117 -3.59 2.42 2.38
CA ARG A 117 -4.80 2.72 1.64
C ARG A 117 -4.78 1.98 0.31
N ASN A 118 -5.79 1.13 0.10
CA ASN A 118 -6.02 0.40 -1.16
C ASN A 118 -7.35 0.79 -1.82
N ASP A 119 -8.08 1.74 -1.22
CA ASP A 119 -9.38 2.28 -1.61
C ASP A 119 -9.53 3.74 -1.11
N SER A 120 -10.72 4.23 -0.77
CA SER A 120 -10.93 5.59 -0.24
C SER A 120 -10.45 5.80 1.20
N SER A 121 -10.23 4.74 1.98
CA SER A 121 -9.99 4.81 3.43
C SER A 121 -8.61 4.31 3.85
N TRP A 122 -8.06 4.93 4.90
CA TRP A 122 -6.83 4.47 5.53
C TRP A 122 -7.11 3.31 6.48
N LYS A 123 -6.42 2.19 6.27
CA LYS A 123 -6.24 1.12 7.26
C LYS A 123 -5.03 1.45 8.11
N ILE A 124 -5.19 1.32 9.42
CA ILE A 124 -4.21 1.77 10.41
C ILE A 124 -3.64 0.54 11.11
N TYR A 125 -2.32 0.40 11.06
CA TYR A 125 -1.59 -0.73 11.64
C TYR A 125 -0.94 -0.39 12.97
N LYS A 126 -0.66 0.91 13.22
CA LYS A 126 -0.21 1.45 14.51
C LYS A 126 -0.91 2.75 14.79
N SER A 127 -1.15 3.05 16.06
CA SER A 127 -1.90 4.23 16.50
C SER A 127 -1.38 5.49 15.80
N ALA A 128 -2.21 6.03 14.91
CA ALA A 128 -1.92 7.22 14.13
C ALA A 128 -1.96 8.44 15.04
N GLY A 129 -0.90 8.62 15.83
CA GLY A 129 -0.70 9.71 16.80
C GLY A 129 -2.01 10.30 17.33
N ASP A 130 -2.83 9.47 17.99
CA ASP A 130 -4.18 9.79 18.50
C ASP A 130 -5.18 10.27 17.43
N ILE A 131 -5.92 9.31 16.86
CA ILE A 131 -7.03 9.58 15.94
C ILE A 131 -8.19 10.18 16.74
N ASN A 132 -8.43 11.49 16.62
CA ASN A 132 -9.78 12.03 16.77
C ASN A 132 -10.37 12.19 15.36
N PRO A 133 -11.29 11.30 14.93
CA PRO A 133 -12.00 11.51 13.68
C PRO A 133 -12.98 12.69 13.83
N PRO A 134 -13.32 13.39 12.73
CA PRO A 134 -14.34 14.44 12.72
C PRO A 134 -15.72 13.81 12.99
N GLY A 135 -16.05 13.70 14.28
CA GLY A 135 -17.26 13.07 14.79
C GLY A 135 -17.35 13.05 16.32
N ALA A 136 -16.26 13.37 17.04
CA ALA A 136 -16.24 13.41 18.50
C ALA A 136 -16.55 14.80 19.11
N ILE A 137 -17.42 15.61 18.49
CA ILE A 137 -18.03 16.78 19.15
C ILE A 137 -19.49 16.48 19.49
N GLU A 138 -19.75 15.41 20.24
CA GLU A 138 -21.02 15.25 20.97
C GLU A 138 -20.80 14.40 22.23
N CYS A 139 -19.98 14.87 23.19
CA CYS A 139 -20.14 14.43 24.60
C CYS A 139 -19.34 15.22 25.66
N LEU A 140 -19.07 16.52 25.49
CA LEU A 140 -18.50 17.33 26.57
C LEU A 140 -19.20 18.68 26.78
N THR A 141 -20.50 18.77 26.47
CA THR A 141 -21.32 19.96 26.80
C THR A 141 -21.98 19.91 28.18
N ASN A 142 -21.79 18.88 29.02
CA ASN A 142 -22.52 18.78 30.29
C ASN A 142 -21.67 18.49 31.54
N HIS A 143 -20.52 19.15 31.74
CA HIS A 143 -19.88 19.10 33.08
C HIS A 143 -19.11 20.33 33.56
N LEU A 144 -19.32 21.51 32.98
CA LEU A 144 -18.73 22.76 33.50
C LEU A 144 -19.74 23.92 33.58
N ILE A 145 -20.99 23.63 33.96
CA ILE A 145 -21.92 24.61 34.53
C ILE A 145 -22.44 24.05 35.86
N SER A 146 -21.60 24.00 36.90
CA SER A 146 -22.04 23.78 38.30
C SER A 146 -21.00 24.19 39.36
N ARG A 147 -20.02 25.05 39.04
CA ARG A 147 -19.07 25.56 40.04
C ARG A 147 -18.78 27.06 39.94
N LEU A 148 -19.83 27.83 39.66
CA LEU A 148 -19.91 29.24 40.04
C LEU A 148 -21.30 29.48 40.63
N ALA A 149 -21.45 29.08 41.89
CA ALA A 149 -22.42 29.59 42.87
C ALA A 149 -21.75 29.49 44.24
#